data_AF-A0A7C5H203-F1
#
_entry.id   AF-A0A7C5H203-F1
#
_cell.length_a   1.000
_cell.length_b   1.000
_cell.length_c   1.000
_cell.angle_alpha   90.00
_cell.angle_beta   90.00
_cell.angle_gamma   90.00
#
_symmetry.space_group_name_H-M   'P 1'
#
loop_
_entity.id
_entity.type
_entity.pdbx_description
1 polymer ?
#
loop_
_entity_poly.entity_id
_entity_poly.type
_entity_poly.pdbx_seq_one_letter_code
_entity_poly.pdbx_strand_id
1 'polypeptide(L)'
;TDPNREGLPIANAQPVDPKSPGQQKTARIVNEFYKLALPVIKNHPRANGFLMRGIAHQPAIPQFEERYGIKAAALAVYPMYKGLAQLVGMRKIEGPQTISEQFERYIQEYENYQFFFIHFKYTDKYGEDGNFEAKVRAIEEFDAALPILLKRRPDVLVITGDHATPCAVKGHSWHPVPVLLQSHFSGSDNLPRFTEANARLGSLGTFEAKYLIRLMQANARMLDKFGA
;
A
#
# COMPACT_ATOMS: atom_id res chain seq x y z
N THR A 1 20.58 -9.01 -13.97
CA THR A 1 20.44 -10.22 -13.13
C THR A 1 19.15 -10.94 -13.41
N ASP A 2 17.97 -10.33 -13.24
CA ASP A 2 16.70 -10.94 -13.70
C ASP A 2 16.41 -10.62 -15.18
N PRO A 3 16.30 -11.62 -16.08
CA PRO A 3 15.98 -11.38 -17.48
C PRO A 3 14.49 -11.08 -17.75
N ASN A 4 13.61 -11.20 -16.75
CA ASN A 4 12.15 -11.00 -16.85
C ASN A 4 11.43 -11.91 -17.88
N ARG A 5 12.13 -12.89 -18.47
CA ARG A 5 11.58 -13.88 -19.39
C ARG A 5 12.32 -15.20 -19.23
N GLU A 6 11.58 -16.28 -19.35
CA GLU A 6 12.12 -17.64 -19.34
C GLU A 6 13.04 -17.90 -20.53
N GLY A 7 13.97 -18.84 -20.37
CA GLY A 7 14.93 -19.24 -21.40
C GLY A 7 16.11 -18.28 -21.62
N LEU A 8 16.09 -17.09 -21.01
CA LEU A 8 17.20 -16.14 -21.09
C LEU A 8 18.23 -16.35 -19.96
N PRO A 9 19.52 -16.09 -20.21
CA PRO A 9 20.56 -16.22 -19.19
C PRO A 9 20.46 -15.14 -18.12
N ILE A 10 20.93 -15.48 -16.91
CA ILE A 10 21.08 -14.52 -15.80
C ILE A 10 22.25 -13.59 -16.13
N ALA A 11 21.96 -12.33 -16.42
CA ALA A 11 22.98 -11.33 -16.73
C ALA A 11 23.72 -10.86 -15.46
N ASN A 12 25.02 -10.56 -15.59
CA ASN A 12 25.78 -9.91 -14.53
C ASN A 12 25.14 -8.58 -14.12
N ALA A 13 25.23 -8.24 -12.83
CA ALA A 13 24.86 -6.92 -12.35
C ALA A 13 25.81 -5.87 -12.93
N GLN A 14 25.23 -4.77 -13.39
CA GLN A 14 25.94 -3.61 -13.93
C GLN A 14 25.41 -2.34 -13.25
N PRO A 15 26.25 -1.32 -13.06
CA PRO A 15 25.76 -0.01 -12.63
C PRO A 15 24.84 0.59 -13.70
N VAL A 16 23.79 1.31 -13.27
CA VAL A 16 22.92 2.07 -14.18
C VAL A 16 23.67 3.29 -14.71
N ASP A 17 24.39 3.98 -13.83
CA ASP A 17 25.36 5.02 -14.17
C ASP A 17 26.78 4.46 -14.00
N PRO A 18 27.49 4.16 -15.11
CA PRO A 18 28.86 3.68 -15.07
C PRO A 18 29.84 4.62 -14.39
N LYS A 19 29.52 5.91 -14.22
CA LYS A 19 30.40 6.89 -13.55
C LYS A 19 30.20 6.93 -12.04
N SER A 20 29.12 6.35 -11.50
CA SER A 20 28.83 6.35 -10.07
C SER A 20 29.68 5.32 -9.32
N PRO A 21 30.62 5.72 -8.44
CA PRO A 21 31.46 4.78 -7.70
C PRO A 21 30.64 3.86 -6.78
N GLY A 22 29.56 4.38 -6.20
CA GLY A 22 28.65 3.62 -5.36
C GLY A 22 27.92 2.52 -6.11
N GLN A 23 27.44 2.81 -7.34
CA GLN A 23 26.78 1.80 -8.17
C GLN A 23 27.78 0.75 -8.68
N GLN A 24 28.98 1.16 -9.09
CA GLN A 24 30.03 0.21 -9.47
C GLN A 24 30.37 -0.74 -8.31
N LYS A 25 30.54 -0.20 -7.09
CA LYS A 25 30.79 -1.00 -5.89
C LYS A 25 29.64 -1.97 -5.63
N THR A 26 28.39 -1.52 -5.74
CA THR A 26 27.20 -2.34 -5.55
C THR A 26 27.14 -3.47 -6.57
N ALA A 27 27.33 -3.18 -7.87
CA ALA A 27 27.36 -4.19 -8.92
C ALA A 27 28.44 -5.25 -8.67
N ARG A 28 29.65 -4.85 -8.23
CA ARG A 28 30.71 -5.80 -7.84
C ARG A 28 30.27 -6.71 -6.70
N ILE A 29 29.68 -6.15 -5.63
CA ILE A 29 29.18 -6.93 -4.48
C ILE A 29 28.11 -7.93 -4.92
N VAL A 30 27.16 -7.51 -5.76
CA VAL A 30 26.07 -8.35 -6.26
C VAL A 30 26.60 -9.50 -7.09
N ASN A 31 27.57 -9.24 -7.98
CA ASN A 31 28.22 -10.28 -8.77
C ASN A 31 29.03 -11.25 -7.89
N GLU A 32 29.72 -10.75 -6.87
CA GLU A 32 30.48 -11.58 -5.95
C GLU A 32 29.57 -12.46 -5.08
N PHE A 33 28.46 -11.91 -4.60
CA PHE A 33 27.43 -12.69 -3.92
C PHE A 33 26.89 -13.81 -4.81
N TYR A 34 26.61 -13.53 -6.09
CA TYR A 34 26.19 -14.57 -7.04
C TYR A 34 27.21 -15.70 -7.17
N LYS A 35 28.50 -15.37 -7.33
CA LYS A 35 29.57 -16.37 -7.44
C LYS A 35 29.66 -17.26 -6.22
N LEU A 36 29.43 -16.71 -5.02
CA LEU A 36 29.51 -17.46 -3.76
C LEU A 36 28.24 -18.26 -3.48
N ALA A 37 27.05 -17.69 -3.72
CA ALA A 37 25.78 -18.29 -3.33
C ALA A 37 25.26 -19.32 -4.34
N LEU A 38 25.49 -19.14 -5.64
CA LEU A 38 24.97 -20.06 -6.66
C LEU A 38 25.52 -21.50 -6.51
N PRO A 39 26.82 -21.73 -6.23
CA PRO A 39 27.35 -23.07 -6.00
C PRO A 39 26.69 -23.79 -4.81
N VAL A 40 26.28 -23.06 -3.76
CA VAL A 40 25.65 -23.63 -2.56
C VAL A 40 24.35 -24.35 -2.89
N ILE A 41 23.58 -23.83 -3.84
CA ILE A 41 22.27 -24.38 -4.20
C ILE A 41 22.27 -25.18 -5.51
N LYS A 42 23.39 -25.20 -6.25
CA LYS A 42 23.49 -25.76 -7.61
C LYS A 42 23.02 -27.22 -7.73
N ASN A 43 23.25 -28.01 -6.67
CA ASN A 43 22.96 -29.45 -6.67
C ASN A 43 21.53 -29.77 -6.20
N HIS A 44 20.71 -28.78 -5.86
CA HIS A 44 19.30 -29.06 -5.56
C HIS A 44 18.56 -29.48 -6.83
N PRO A 45 17.63 -30.45 -6.75
CA PRO A 45 16.89 -30.95 -7.92
C PRO A 45 15.94 -29.90 -8.51
N ARG A 46 15.54 -28.90 -7.72
CA ARG A 46 14.69 -27.76 -8.11
C ARG A 46 15.18 -26.51 -7.39
N ALA A 47 14.89 -25.33 -7.95
CA ALA A 47 15.33 -24.04 -7.39
C ALA A 47 16.85 -23.99 -7.12
N ASN A 48 17.65 -24.47 -8.08
CA ASN A 48 19.12 -24.48 -8.05
C ASN A 48 19.76 -23.20 -8.61
N GLY A 49 18.96 -22.14 -8.70
CA GLY A 49 19.33 -20.81 -9.11
C GLY A 49 18.40 -19.80 -8.47
N PHE A 50 18.84 -18.54 -8.41
CA PHE A 50 18.04 -17.44 -7.90
C PHE A 50 18.20 -16.21 -8.79
N LEU A 51 17.20 -15.34 -8.78
CA LEU A 51 17.19 -14.07 -9.50
C LEU A 51 17.22 -12.93 -8.49
N MET A 52 18.06 -11.93 -8.71
CA MET A 52 18.07 -10.69 -7.92
C MET A 52 17.51 -9.54 -8.74
N ARG A 53 16.61 -8.76 -8.14
CA ARG A 53 15.98 -7.56 -8.73
C ARG A 53 15.64 -6.56 -7.64
N GLY A 54 15.40 -5.31 -8.04
CA GLY A 54 14.94 -4.26 -7.12
C GLY A 54 15.99 -3.83 -6.08
N ILE A 55 17.28 -3.87 -6.44
CA ILE A 55 18.34 -3.44 -5.54
C ILE A 55 18.26 -1.91 -5.38
N ALA A 56 17.89 -1.48 -4.19
CA ALA A 56 17.72 -0.08 -3.85
C ALA A 56 18.34 0.23 -2.49
N HIS A 57 18.76 1.48 -2.32
CA HIS A 57 19.04 2.03 -1.00
C HIS A 57 17.75 2.59 -0.41
N GLN A 58 17.58 2.47 0.91
CA GLN A 58 16.48 3.12 1.60
C GLN A 58 16.63 4.64 1.45
N PRO A 59 15.68 5.35 0.82
CA PRO A 59 15.76 6.80 0.76
C PRO A 59 15.54 7.41 2.14
N ALA A 60 16.02 8.65 2.33
CA ALA A 60 15.68 9.43 3.52
C ALA A 60 14.18 9.77 3.48
N ILE A 61 13.38 8.99 4.21
CA ILE A 61 11.93 9.18 4.33
C ILE A 61 11.66 9.67 5.76
N PRO A 62 11.09 10.88 5.94
CA PRO A 62 10.65 11.33 7.26
C PRO A 62 9.65 10.35 7.87
N GLN A 63 9.69 10.20 9.20
CA GLN A 63 8.73 9.36 9.89
C GLN A 63 7.32 9.97 9.80
N PHE A 64 6.28 9.15 9.90
CA PHE A 64 4.89 9.60 9.77
C PHE A 64 4.54 10.63 10.85
N GLU A 65 4.93 10.36 12.10
CA GLU A 65 4.73 11.27 13.23
C GLU A 65 5.51 12.58 13.04
N GLU A 66 6.74 12.52 12.53
CA GLU A 66 7.53 13.72 12.22
C GLU A 66 6.85 14.57 11.12
N ARG A 67 6.32 13.94 10.08
CA ARG A 67 5.73 14.65 8.93
C ARG A 67 4.32 15.19 9.18
N TYR A 68 3.53 14.49 9.98
CA TYR A 68 2.10 14.75 10.16
C TYR A 68 1.69 15.09 11.60
N GLY A 69 2.61 14.99 12.56
CA GLY A 69 2.39 15.37 13.97
C GLY A 69 1.50 14.43 14.77
N ILE A 70 1.29 13.20 14.29
CA ILE A 70 0.36 12.24 14.90
C ILE A 70 0.92 10.81 14.94
N LYS A 71 0.56 10.06 15.98
CA LYS A 71 0.92 8.65 16.10
C LYS A 71 0.03 7.80 15.22
N ALA A 72 0.67 6.94 14.43
CA ALA A 72 0.00 6.09 13.46
C ALA A 72 0.21 4.61 13.77
N ALA A 73 -0.83 3.81 13.55
CA ALA A 73 -0.75 2.36 13.54
C ALA A 73 -1.23 1.78 12.21
N ALA A 74 -0.72 0.59 11.89
CA ALA A 74 -1.09 -0.15 10.70
C ALA A 74 -1.65 -1.53 11.06
N LEU A 75 -2.83 -1.81 10.52
CA LEU A 75 -3.51 -3.10 10.50
C LEU A 75 -3.49 -3.60 9.07
N ALA A 76 -2.61 -4.56 8.80
CA ALA A 76 -2.48 -5.13 7.47
C ALA A 76 -2.16 -6.61 7.61
N VAL A 77 -2.69 -7.44 6.71
CA VAL A 77 -2.36 -8.87 6.65
C VAL A 77 -1.12 -9.10 5.78
N TYR A 78 -1.08 -8.45 4.62
CA TYR A 78 -0.04 -8.67 3.60
C TYR A 78 1.34 -8.13 4.04
N PRO A 79 2.41 -8.94 4.00
CA PRO A 79 3.73 -8.57 4.54
C PRO A 79 4.33 -7.28 3.97
N MET A 80 4.10 -6.99 2.68
CA MET A 80 4.64 -5.79 2.04
C MET A 80 4.11 -4.51 2.71
N TYR A 81 2.80 -4.40 2.95
CA TYR A 81 2.24 -3.21 3.60
C TYR A 81 2.64 -3.10 5.07
N LYS A 82 2.86 -4.23 5.75
CA LYS A 82 3.47 -4.22 7.09
C LYS A 82 4.87 -3.58 7.03
N GLY A 83 5.70 -3.99 6.07
CA GLY A 83 7.04 -3.43 5.87
C GLY A 83 7.02 -1.94 5.53
N LEU A 84 6.16 -1.52 4.59
CA LEU A 84 6.02 -0.11 4.20
C LEU A 84 5.52 0.76 5.36
N ALA A 85 4.55 0.29 6.14
CA ALA A 85 4.07 1.00 7.31
C ALA A 85 5.17 1.20 8.36
N GLN A 86 5.96 0.15 8.64
CA GLN A 86 7.10 0.24 9.55
C GLN A 86 8.20 1.16 9.02
N LEU A 87 8.45 1.16 7.70
CA LEU A 87 9.45 2.01 7.06
C LEU A 87 9.18 3.50 7.31
N VAL A 88 7.91 3.89 7.37
CA VAL A 88 7.48 5.27 7.67
C VAL A 88 7.10 5.46 9.13
N GLY A 89 7.44 4.52 10.02
CA GLY A 89 7.29 4.71 11.47
C GLY A 89 5.91 4.45 12.05
N MET A 90 4.99 3.83 11.30
CA MET A 90 3.73 3.38 11.87
C MET A 90 3.93 2.16 12.77
N ARG A 91 3.19 2.08 13.88
CA ARG A 91 3.18 0.87 14.71
C ARG A 91 2.46 -0.25 13.97
N LYS A 92 3.19 -1.31 13.63
CA LYS A 92 2.61 -2.57 13.13
C LYS A 92 1.83 -3.26 14.25
N ILE A 93 0.53 -3.41 14.08
CA ILE A 93 -0.32 -4.23 14.95
C ILE A 93 -0.49 -5.61 14.30
N GLU A 94 -0.11 -6.66 15.03
CA GLU A 94 -0.17 -8.05 14.55
C GLU A 94 -1.33 -8.82 15.17
N GLY A 95 -1.67 -9.96 14.59
CA GLY A 95 -2.76 -10.82 15.05
C GLY A 95 -3.88 -10.94 14.00
N PRO A 96 -4.61 -9.85 13.68
CA PRO A 96 -5.74 -9.89 12.76
C PRO A 96 -5.40 -10.46 11.38
N GLN A 97 -6.26 -11.36 10.89
CA GLN A 97 -6.17 -12.03 9.58
C GLN A 97 -7.36 -11.70 8.67
N THR A 98 -8.50 -11.33 9.24
CA THR A 98 -9.71 -10.94 8.47
C THR A 98 -9.99 -9.44 8.58
N ILE A 99 -10.86 -8.89 7.73
CA ILE A 99 -11.26 -7.48 7.85
C ILE A 99 -12.05 -7.22 9.14
N SER A 100 -12.91 -8.14 9.56
CA SER A 100 -13.65 -8.06 10.81
C SER A 100 -12.72 -8.02 12.02
N GLU A 101 -11.73 -8.92 12.08
CA GLU A 101 -10.72 -8.91 13.15
C GLU A 101 -9.88 -7.63 13.16
N GLN A 102 -9.57 -7.06 11.97
CA GLN A 102 -8.87 -5.78 11.88
C GLN A 102 -9.72 -4.64 12.45
N PHE A 103 -11.02 -4.60 12.15
CA PHE A 103 -11.94 -3.60 12.69
C PHE A 103 -12.19 -3.77 14.20
N GLU A 104 -12.27 -5.01 14.70
CA GLU A 104 -12.35 -5.28 16.14
C GLU A 104 -11.08 -4.82 16.87
N ARG A 105 -9.90 -5.11 16.30
CA ARG A 105 -8.63 -4.64 16.84
C ARG A 105 -8.53 -3.11 16.80
N TYR A 106 -9.00 -2.47 15.73
CA TYR A 106 -9.07 -1.01 15.64
C TYR A 106 -9.84 -0.41 16.83
N ILE A 107 -11.00 -0.98 17.20
CA ILE A 107 -11.77 -0.50 18.36
C ILE A 107 -10.97 -0.63 19.66
N GLN A 108 -10.28 -1.75 19.85
CA GLN A 108 -9.47 -2.00 21.05
C GLN A 108 -8.29 -1.02 21.18
N GLU A 109 -7.72 -0.61 20.06
CA GLU A 109 -6.52 0.25 20.01
C GLU A 109 -6.86 1.73 19.81
N TYR A 110 -8.15 2.08 19.67
CA TYR A 110 -8.61 3.40 19.21
C TYR A 110 -7.98 4.56 20.00
N GLU A 111 -7.86 4.43 21.33
CA GLU A 111 -7.30 5.48 22.20
C GLU A 111 -5.77 5.60 22.12
N ASN A 112 -5.08 4.61 21.54
CA ASN A 112 -3.62 4.55 21.52
C ASN A 112 -2.99 5.31 20.35
N TYR A 113 -3.75 5.57 19.28
CA TYR A 113 -3.25 6.18 18.03
C TYR A 113 -4.25 7.18 17.46
N GLN A 114 -3.74 8.16 16.71
CA GLN A 114 -4.57 9.19 16.06
C GLN A 114 -4.81 8.89 14.58
N PHE A 115 -4.08 7.95 14.00
CA PHE A 115 -4.25 7.50 12.63
C PHE A 115 -4.14 5.98 12.52
N PHE A 116 -5.05 5.38 11.76
CA PHE A 116 -5.03 3.95 11.46
C PHE A 116 -5.00 3.74 9.94
N PHE A 117 -3.96 3.05 9.47
CA PHE A 117 -3.93 2.49 8.12
C PHE A 117 -4.43 1.05 8.18
N ILE A 118 -5.60 0.78 7.59
CA ILE A 118 -6.20 -0.56 7.54
C ILE A 118 -6.18 -1.06 6.09
N HIS A 119 -5.56 -2.20 5.83
CA HIS A 119 -5.32 -2.69 4.48
C HIS A 119 -6.01 -4.05 4.21
N PHE A 120 -6.85 -4.07 3.19
CA PHE A 120 -7.59 -5.26 2.74
C PHE A 120 -7.11 -5.74 1.36
N LYS A 121 -6.42 -6.89 1.31
CA LYS A 121 -5.67 -7.36 0.12
C LYS A 121 -6.53 -8.06 -0.94
N TYR A 122 -7.65 -8.67 -0.55
CA TYR A 122 -8.30 -9.70 -1.36
C TYR A 122 -8.94 -9.16 -2.64
N THR A 123 -9.38 -7.90 -2.65
CA THR A 123 -9.90 -7.20 -3.84
C THR A 123 -8.87 -7.13 -4.97
N ASP A 124 -7.61 -6.84 -4.64
CA ASP A 124 -6.52 -6.82 -5.60
C ASP A 124 -6.16 -8.23 -6.09
N LYS A 125 -6.05 -9.19 -5.17
CA LYS A 125 -5.74 -10.60 -5.52
C LYS A 125 -6.69 -11.14 -6.58
N TYR A 126 -8.00 -10.97 -6.38
CA TYR A 126 -8.99 -11.45 -7.34
C TYR A 126 -9.06 -10.62 -8.62
N GLY A 127 -8.59 -9.36 -8.58
CA GLY A 127 -8.35 -8.56 -9.78
C GLY A 127 -7.26 -9.15 -10.66
N GLU A 128 -6.09 -9.45 -10.09
CA GLU A 128 -4.96 -10.12 -10.76
C GLU A 128 -5.36 -11.50 -11.31
N ASP A 129 -6.14 -12.28 -10.56
CA ASP A 129 -6.63 -13.60 -11.00
C ASP A 129 -7.67 -13.50 -12.14
N GLY A 130 -8.19 -12.30 -12.43
CA GLY A 130 -9.29 -12.09 -13.37
C GLY A 130 -10.63 -12.64 -12.88
N ASN A 131 -10.76 -12.92 -11.59
CA ASN A 131 -11.94 -13.53 -10.99
C ASN A 131 -12.92 -12.44 -10.51
N PHE A 132 -13.78 -12.01 -11.42
CA PHE A 132 -14.76 -10.95 -11.15
C PHE A 132 -15.66 -11.26 -9.95
N GLU A 133 -16.26 -12.46 -9.93
CA GLU A 133 -17.18 -12.88 -8.87
C GLU A 133 -16.52 -12.90 -7.48
N ALA A 134 -15.27 -13.37 -7.39
CA ALA A 134 -14.54 -13.35 -6.13
C ALA A 134 -14.15 -11.92 -5.70
N LYS A 135 -13.85 -11.04 -6.66
CA LYS A 135 -13.57 -9.63 -6.37
C LYS A 135 -14.81 -8.91 -5.83
N VAL A 136 -15.99 -9.17 -6.40
CA VAL A 136 -17.27 -8.65 -5.89
C VAL A 136 -17.51 -9.13 -4.46
N ARG A 137 -17.39 -10.44 -4.20
CA ARG A 137 -17.56 -10.99 -2.84
C ARG A 137 -16.58 -10.40 -1.82
N ALA A 138 -15.34 -10.12 -2.21
CA ALA A 138 -14.37 -9.46 -1.32
C ALA A 138 -14.79 -8.03 -0.96
N ILE A 139 -15.36 -7.27 -1.91
CA ILE A 139 -15.90 -5.93 -1.64
C ILE A 139 -17.11 -6.04 -0.70
N GLU A 140 -18.00 -7.00 -0.92
CA GLU A 140 -19.17 -7.26 -0.06
C GLU A 140 -18.74 -7.68 1.36
N GLU A 141 -17.69 -8.50 1.50
CA GLU A 141 -17.11 -8.87 2.80
C GLU A 141 -16.62 -7.63 3.57
N PHE A 142 -15.90 -6.73 2.88
CA PHE A 142 -15.44 -5.48 3.48
C PHE A 142 -16.63 -4.60 3.91
N ASP A 143 -17.64 -4.45 3.05
CA ASP A 143 -18.83 -3.64 3.33
C ASP A 143 -19.63 -4.21 4.52
N ALA A 144 -19.84 -5.53 4.56
CA ALA A 144 -20.52 -6.22 5.65
C ALA A 144 -19.80 -6.09 7.01
N ALA A 145 -18.47 -5.94 7.00
CA ALA A 145 -17.69 -5.74 8.21
C ALA A 145 -17.67 -4.28 8.67
N LEU A 146 -17.92 -3.30 7.78
CA LEU A 146 -17.84 -1.87 8.06
C LEU A 146 -18.64 -1.41 9.29
N PRO A 147 -19.84 -1.94 9.60
CA PRO A 147 -20.57 -1.64 10.83
C PRO A 147 -19.77 -1.87 12.12
N ILE A 148 -18.80 -2.79 12.12
CA ILE A 148 -17.90 -3.01 13.27
C ILE A 148 -17.07 -1.75 13.50
N LEU A 149 -16.33 -1.28 12.49
CA LEU A 149 -15.53 -0.05 12.58
C LEU A 149 -16.37 1.14 13.02
N LEU A 150 -17.60 1.25 12.49
CA LEU A 150 -18.50 2.36 12.78
C LEU A 150 -19.04 2.38 14.23
N LYS A 151 -18.91 1.29 15.01
CA LYS A 151 -19.19 1.31 16.46
C LYS A 151 -18.31 2.32 17.20
N ARG A 152 -17.09 2.57 16.68
CA ARG A 152 -16.17 3.60 17.14
C ARG A 152 -15.73 4.44 15.93
N ARG A 153 -16.69 5.19 15.37
CA ARG A 153 -16.48 5.98 14.16
C ARG A 153 -15.36 7.03 14.36
N PRO A 154 -14.37 7.12 13.46
CA PRO A 154 -13.34 8.17 13.53
C PRO A 154 -13.90 9.54 13.12
N ASP A 155 -13.24 10.63 13.53
CA ASP A 155 -13.59 11.99 13.12
C ASP A 155 -13.45 12.22 11.61
N VAL A 156 -12.49 11.54 10.99
CA VAL A 156 -12.27 11.51 9.54
C VAL A 156 -12.16 10.05 9.09
N LEU A 157 -13.09 9.61 8.25
CA LEU A 157 -13.07 8.30 7.60
C LEU A 157 -12.74 8.47 6.12
N VAL A 158 -11.76 7.71 5.63
CA VAL A 158 -11.45 7.63 4.20
C VAL A 158 -11.44 6.18 3.75
N ILE A 159 -12.09 5.91 2.62
CA ILE A 159 -12.10 4.61 1.95
C ILE A 159 -11.68 4.82 0.50
N THR A 160 -10.65 4.10 0.06
CA THR A 160 -10.15 4.13 -1.32
C THR A 160 -9.32 2.89 -1.64
N GLY A 161 -8.87 2.76 -2.89
CA GLY A 161 -7.82 1.82 -3.30
C GLY A 161 -6.48 2.55 -3.41
N ASP A 162 -5.38 1.82 -3.33
CA ASP A 162 -4.05 2.34 -3.63
C ASP A 162 -3.72 2.29 -5.14
N HIS A 163 -4.36 1.38 -5.87
CA HIS A 163 -4.36 1.32 -7.33
C HIS A 163 -5.59 0.58 -7.89
N ALA A 164 -5.79 0.69 -9.21
CA ALA A 164 -6.84 -0.03 -9.91
C ALA A 164 -6.31 -1.36 -10.48
N THR A 165 -7.00 -2.46 -10.18
CA THR A 165 -6.69 -3.80 -10.69
C THR A 165 -7.91 -4.42 -11.38
N PRO A 166 -8.27 -4.02 -12.61
CA PRO A 166 -9.46 -4.51 -13.30
C PRO A 166 -9.33 -6.00 -13.66
N CYS A 167 -10.36 -6.81 -13.40
CA CYS A 167 -10.33 -8.25 -13.72
C CYS A 167 -10.11 -8.53 -15.22
N ALA A 168 -10.57 -7.63 -16.10
CA ALA A 168 -10.35 -7.74 -17.54
C ALA A 168 -8.87 -7.56 -17.93
N VAL A 169 -8.11 -6.81 -17.13
CA VAL A 169 -6.68 -6.55 -17.36
C VAL A 169 -5.80 -7.63 -16.71
N LYS A 170 -6.27 -8.28 -15.63
CA LYS A 170 -5.48 -9.25 -14.84
C LYS A 170 -4.13 -8.66 -14.41
N GLY A 171 -4.19 -7.42 -13.95
CA GLY A 171 -3.02 -6.59 -13.71
C GLY A 171 -3.41 -5.21 -13.22
N HIS A 172 -2.45 -4.51 -12.62
CA HIS A 172 -2.58 -3.10 -12.29
C HIS A 172 -2.80 -2.25 -13.55
N SER A 173 -3.56 -1.16 -13.43
CA SER A 173 -3.87 -0.25 -14.53
C SER A 173 -3.79 1.22 -14.10
N TRP A 174 -3.82 2.13 -15.08
CA TRP A 174 -3.71 3.58 -14.89
C TRP A 174 -5.03 4.27 -14.52
N HIS A 175 -6.13 3.52 -14.39
CA HIS A 175 -7.44 4.10 -14.08
C HIS A 175 -7.43 4.75 -12.69
N PRO A 176 -8.10 5.89 -12.50
CA PRO A 176 -8.25 6.48 -11.18
C PRO A 176 -9.06 5.56 -10.27
N VAL A 177 -8.77 5.63 -8.98
CA VAL A 177 -9.46 4.89 -7.92
C VAL A 177 -10.50 5.79 -7.23
N PRO A 178 -11.67 5.27 -6.86
CA PRO A 178 -12.68 6.06 -6.17
C PRO A 178 -12.19 6.40 -4.74
N VAL A 179 -12.46 7.63 -4.29
CA VAL A 179 -12.14 8.11 -2.94
C VAL A 179 -13.42 8.57 -2.26
N LEU A 180 -13.70 8.01 -1.09
CA LEU A 180 -14.69 8.53 -0.15
C LEU A 180 -13.93 9.21 0.99
N LEU A 181 -14.24 10.47 1.28
CA LEU A 181 -13.80 11.17 2.49
C LEU A 181 -15.04 11.66 3.22
N GLN A 182 -15.17 11.26 4.49
CA GLN A 182 -16.24 11.73 5.35
C GLN A 182 -15.67 12.29 6.65
N SER A 183 -16.13 13.48 7.02
CA SER A 183 -15.87 14.09 8.32
C SER A 183 -17.06 14.96 8.74
N HIS A 184 -16.98 15.62 9.90
CA HIS A 184 -17.97 16.64 10.28
C HIS A 184 -17.96 17.86 9.34
N PHE A 185 -16.85 18.11 8.64
CA PHE A 185 -16.63 19.32 7.82
C PHE A 185 -16.56 19.05 6.31
N SER A 186 -16.71 17.79 5.87
CA SER A 186 -16.51 17.41 4.46
C SER A 186 -17.61 17.90 3.51
N GLY A 187 -18.78 18.28 4.03
CA GLY A 187 -19.97 18.48 3.21
C GLY A 187 -20.51 17.16 2.64
N SER A 188 -21.42 17.27 1.66
CA SER A 188 -22.04 16.13 0.97
C SER A 188 -22.24 16.46 -0.52
N ASP A 189 -21.80 15.56 -1.40
CA ASP A 189 -22.05 15.63 -2.84
C ASP A 189 -23.43 15.04 -3.23
N ASN A 190 -24.20 14.53 -2.25
CA ASN A 190 -25.51 13.89 -2.44
C ASN A 190 -25.51 12.72 -3.44
N LEU A 191 -24.39 12.01 -3.54
CA LEU A 191 -24.25 10.81 -4.38
C LEU A 191 -24.71 9.57 -3.60
N PRO A 192 -25.57 8.71 -4.18
CA PRO A 192 -26.25 7.66 -3.42
C PRO A 192 -25.40 6.42 -3.14
N ARG A 193 -24.27 6.24 -3.86
CA ARG A 193 -23.45 5.01 -3.81
C ARG A 193 -21.97 5.32 -4.01
N PHE A 194 -21.11 4.54 -3.36
CA PHE A 194 -19.67 4.57 -3.60
C PHE A 194 -19.30 3.65 -4.78
N THR A 195 -19.13 4.24 -5.95
CA THR A 195 -18.73 3.55 -7.20
C THR A 195 -17.79 4.44 -8.00
N GLU A 196 -17.06 3.88 -8.96
CA GLU A 196 -16.20 4.64 -9.87
C GLU A 196 -17.00 5.69 -10.66
N ALA A 197 -18.25 5.39 -11.04
CA ALA A 197 -19.10 6.32 -11.77
C ALA A 197 -19.51 7.53 -10.93
N ASN A 198 -19.91 7.31 -9.68
CA ASN A 198 -20.29 8.39 -8.79
C ASN A 198 -19.06 9.19 -8.32
N ALA A 199 -17.93 8.52 -8.02
CA ALA A 199 -16.71 9.19 -7.59
C ALA A 199 -16.19 10.22 -8.62
N ARG A 200 -16.43 10.01 -9.91
CA ARG A 200 -16.10 10.99 -10.97
C ARG A 200 -16.91 12.29 -10.88
N LEU A 201 -18.06 12.27 -10.22
CA LEU A 201 -18.94 13.42 -10.04
C LEU A 201 -18.71 14.14 -8.70
N GLY A 202 -17.88 13.57 -7.82
CA GLY A 202 -17.62 14.11 -6.49
C GLY A 202 -16.80 15.40 -6.51
N SER A 203 -17.03 16.27 -5.53
CA SER A 203 -16.40 17.60 -5.43
C SER A 203 -14.89 17.56 -5.20
N LEU A 204 -14.35 16.43 -4.71
CA LEU A 204 -12.89 16.22 -4.60
C LEU A 204 -12.17 16.25 -5.95
N GLY A 205 -12.88 15.94 -7.05
CA GLY A 205 -12.30 15.81 -8.37
C GLY A 205 -11.23 14.72 -8.45
N THR A 206 -10.37 14.80 -9.48
CA THR A 206 -9.22 13.91 -9.64
C THR A 206 -7.96 14.59 -9.12
N PHE A 207 -7.28 13.96 -8.17
CA PHE A 207 -6.07 14.50 -7.55
C PHE A 207 -5.03 13.41 -7.28
N GLU A 208 -3.77 13.81 -7.06
CA GLU A 208 -2.71 12.85 -6.72
C GLU A 208 -2.84 12.34 -5.28
N ALA A 209 -2.72 11.03 -5.08
CA ALA A 209 -2.87 10.38 -3.77
C ALA A 209 -1.95 10.94 -2.68
N LYS A 210 -0.79 11.53 -3.03
CA LYS A 210 0.13 12.17 -2.07
C LYS A 210 -0.51 13.33 -1.30
N TYR A 211 -1.60 13.91 -1.80
CA TYR A 211 -2.34 14.98 -1.14
C TYR A 211 -3.44 14.47 -0.20
N LEU A 212 -3.79 13.18 -0.24
CA LEU A 212 -4.91 12.61 0.51
C LEU A 212 -4.78 12.80 2.04
N ILE A 213 -3.58 12.57 2.60
CA ILE A 213 -3.35 12.78 4.03
C ILE A 213 -3.50 14.26 4.42
N ARG A 214 -3.13 15.20 3.53
CA ARG A 214 -3.34 16.62 3.80
C ARG A 214 -4.82 16.99 3.78
N LEU A 215 -5.62 16.40 2.88
CA LEU A 215 -7.07 16.53 2.89
C LEU A 215 -7.69 15.96 4.17
N MET A 216 -7.18 14.83 4.68
CA MET A 216 -7.58 14.28 5.97
C MET A 216 -7.26 15.25 7.12
N GLN A 217 -6.04 15.81 7.17
CA GLN A 217 -5.64 16.79 8.19
C GLN A 217 -6.50 18.06 8.16
N ALA A 218 -6.84 18.55 6.96
CA ALA A 218 -7.76 19.68 6.81
C ALA A 218 -9.14 19.35 7.41
N ASN A 219 -9.67 18.17 7.12
CA ASN A 219 -10.94 17.69 7.67
C ASN A 219 -10.89 17.41 9.18
N ALA A 220 -9.71 17.09 9.72
CA ALA A 220 -9.47 16.94 11.15
C ALA A 220 -9.14 18.27 11.85
N ARG A 221 -9.17 19.41 11.13
CA ARG A 221 -8.79 20.74 11.63
C ARG A 221 -7.38 20.81 12.24
N MET A 222 -6.44 20.05 11.68
CA MET A 222 -5.04 19.98 12.12
C MET A 222 -4.12 20.98 11.43
N LEU A 223 -4.64 21.83 10.54
CA LEU A 223 -3.84 22.77 9.77
C LEU A 223 -4.05 24.18 10.31
N ASP A 224 -2.94 24.86 10.59
CA ASP A 224 -2.92 26.30 10.86
C ASP A 224 -2.87 27.09 9.55
N LYS A 225 -3.30 28.35 9.64
CA LYS A 225 -3.18 29.29 8.54
C LYS A 225 -1.70 29.57 8.27
N PHE A 226 -1.28 29.44 7.01
CA PHE A 226 0.07 29.80 6.59
C PHE A 226 0.08 31.22 6.01
N GLY A 227 0.62 32.17 6.77
CA GLY A 227 0.69 33.58 6.40
C GLY A 227 -0.62 34.35 6.66
N ALA A 228 -0.48 35.51 7.31
CA ALA A 228 -1.51 36.43 7.84
C ALA A 228 -2.18 36.02 9.16
#